data_AF-A0A920KPL4-F1
#
_entry.id   AF-A0A920KPL4-F1
#
_cell.length_a   1.000
_cell.length_b   1.000
_cell.length_c   1.000
_cell.angle_alpha   90.00
_cell.angle_beta   90.00
_cell.angle_gamma   90.00
#
_symmetry.space_group_name_H-M   'P 1'
#
loop_
_entity.id
_entity.type
_entity.pdbx_description
1 polymer ?
#
loop_
_entity_poly.entity_id
_entity_poly.type
_entity_poly.pdbx_seq_one_letter_code
_entity_poly.pdbx_strand_id
1 'polypeptide(L)'
;MVETTRRFEQTIDQTQINVQLDGDSLFGTDITWSAYYNWGRRSRDDLDFGQFFGPALANAMGPSADLNGDGTPECYQDVNDPSSVISGCVPFNFFGGPYSVTQDMIDYVGIDLVDSINSELDQYGLDFAGSFWGLPGGELGWAIGYEHREEGLTNNPDATKQKDEVTGNTGLGTTGSIKVDSFYVELLAPVLDNFEVSLGWRYEDFSTYGSNDVFKIGARWDITDDLACAAHGARFSELQEFMTCSRGRLILSQPIWIPARTGQLRQTGYCSGVCATVRAA
;
A
#
# COMPACT_ATOMS: atom_id res chain seq x y z
N MET A 1 39.10 -6.56 -1.89
CA MET A 1 37.80 -7.26 -1.94
C MET A 1 37.01 -6.56 -3.02
N VAL A 2 36.60 -7.25 -4.08
CA VAL A 2 35.67 -6.68 -5.05
C VAL A 2 34.31 -6.69 -4.36
N GLU A 3 33.77 -5.51 -4.08
CA GLU A 3 32.49 -5.35 -3.38
C GLU A 3 31.41 -5.13 -4.45
N THR A 4 30.56 -6.12 -4.69
CA THR A 4 29.35 -5.90 -5.49
C THR A 4 28.33 -5.16 -4.65
N THR A 5 27.90 -4.00 -5.13
CA THR A 5 26.88 -3.23 -4.45
C THR A 5 25.53 -3.93 -4.64
N ARG A 6 24.92 -4.37 -3.54
CA ARG A 6 23.51 -4.76 -3.57
C ARG A 6 22.68 -3.52 -3.89
N ARG A 7 22.05 -3.53 -5.06
CA ARG A 7 21.23 -2.43 -5.56
C ARG A 7 19.83 -2.96 -5.82
N PHE A 8 18.84 -2.13 -5.52
CA PHE A 8 17.46 -2.40 -5.80
C PHE A 8 16.91 -1.29 -6.68
N GLU A 9 16.40 -1.65 -7.85
CA GLU A 9 15.76 -0.72 -8.76
C GLU A 9 14.30 -1.11 -8.96
N GLN A 10 13.44 -0.09 -8.99
CA GLN A 10 12.00 -0.29 -9.12
C GLN A 10 11.51 0.51 -10.32
N THR A 11 10.85 -0.16 -11.23
CA THR A 11 10.08 0.47 -12.29
C THR A 11 8.61 0.35 -11.95
N ILE A 12 7.89 1.47 -11.93
CA ILE A 12 6.47 1.49 -11.60
C ILE A 12 5.73 2.15 -12.76
N ASP A 13 4.89 1.37 -13.42
CA ASP A 13 3.96 1.85 -14.43
C ASP A 13 2.56 1.88 -13.86
N GLN A 14 1.93 3.05 -13.88
CA GLN A 14 0.57 3.23 -13.37
C GLN A 14 -0.30 3.89 -14.43
N THR A 15 -1.43 3.25 -14.74
CA THR A 15 -2.49 3.81 -15.57
C THR A 15 -3.74 3.93 -14.71
N GLN A 16 -4.42 5.06 -14.79
CA GLN A 16 -5.68 5.26 -14.09
C GLN A 16 -6.66 6.04 -14.97
N ILE A 17 -7.90 5.58 -14.98
CA ILE A 17 -9.01 6.17 -15.72
C ILE A 17 -10.10 6.49 -14.70
N ASN A 18 -10.47 7.75 -14.61
CA ASN A 18 -11.58 8.21 -13.76
C ASN A 18 -12.63 8.85 -14.65
N VAL A 19 -13.87 8.41 -14.51
CA VAL A 19 -15.04 8.96 -15.18
C VAL A 19 -16.06 9.29 -14.11
N GLN A 20 -16.60 10.50 -14.14
CA GLN A 20 -17.64 10.94 -13.22
C GLN A 20 -18.72 11.68 -14.01
N LEU A 21 -19.96 11.43 -13.64
CA LEU A 21 -21.15 12.11 -14.11
C LEU A 21 -21.85 12.72 -12.91
N ASP A 22 -22.23 13.98 -13.03
CA ASP A 22 -22.90 14.72 -11.97
C ASP A 22 -24.20 15.35 -12.51
N GLY A 23 -25.19 15.51 -11.63
CA GLY A 23 -26.41 16.23 -11.93
C GLY A 23 -27.00 16.94 -10.72
N ASP A 24 -27.45 18.18 -10.93
CA ASP A 24 -28.00 19.04 -9.88
C ASP A 24 -29.49 18.79 -9.59
N SER A 25 -30.14 17.94 -10.38
CA SER A 25 -31.55 17.56 -10.17
C SER A 25 -31.79 16.12 -10.61
N LEU A 26 -32.59 15.40 -9.84
CA LEU A 26 -33.00 14.04 -10.14
C LEU A 26 -34.51 14.01 -10.36
N PHE A 27 -34.95 13.72 -11.59
CA PHE A 27 -36.38 13.68 -11.96
C PHE A 27 -37.19 14.93 -11.59
N GLY A 28 -36.56 16.11 -11.63
CA GLY A 28 -37.21 17.39 -11.27
C GLY A 28 -37.31 17.65 -9.76
N THR A 29 -36.59 16.88 -8.95
CA THR A 29 -36.35 17.17 -7.52
C THR A 29 -35.02 17.89 -7.33
N ASP A 30 -34.84 18.55 -6.19
CA ASP A 30 -33.59 19.21 -5.79
C ASP A 30 -32.52 18.22 -5.28
N ILE A 31 -32.65 16.94 -5.61
CA ILE A 31 -31.68 15.91 -5.27
C ILE A 31 -30.54 15.96 -6.29
N THR A 32 -29.34 16.21 -5.78
CA THR A 32 -28.09 16.09 -6.52
C THR A 32 -27.65 14.62 -6.58
N TRP A 33 -27.02 14.21 -7.68
CA TRP A 33 -26.50 12.86 -7.83
C TRP A 33 -25.14 12.87 -8.52
N SER A 34 -24.31 11.90 -8.16
CA SER A 34 -23.05 11.59 -8.84
C SER A 34 -22.96 10.10 -9.12
N ALA A 35 -22.42 9.76 -10.28
CA ALA A 35 -22.05 8.40 -10.65
C ALA A 35 -20.60 8.41 -11.10
N TYR A 36 -19.79 7.52 -10.54
CA TYR A 36 -18.37 7.48 -10.84
C TYR A 36 -17.88 6.07 -11.15
N TYR A 37 -16.84 6.00 -11.96
CA TYR A 37 -16.07 4.81 -12.27
C TYR A 37 -14.59 5.16 -12.24
N ASN A 38 -13.81 4.40 -11.48
CA ASN A 38 -12.38 4.52 -11.35
C ASN A 38 -11.76 3.15 -11.61
N TRP A 39 -10.99 3.06 -12.69
CA TRP A 39 -10.19 1.90 -13.01
C TRP A 39 -8.72 2.26 -12.90
N GLY A 40 -7.94 1.42 -12.23
CA GLY A 40 -6.52 1.59 -12.06
C GLY A 40 -5.78 0.28 -12.32
N ARG A 41 -4.64 0.37 -13.00
CA ARG A 41 -3.67 -0.72 -13.08
C ARG A 41 -2.29 -0.20 -12.76
N ARG A 42 -1.59 -0.92 -11.90
CA ARG A 42 -0.22 -0.64 -11.51
C ARG A 42 0.62 -1.90 -11.71
N SER A 43 1.65 -1.80 -12.54
CA SER A 43 2.68 -2.82 -12.67
C SER A 43 3.95 -2.29 -12.01
N ARG A 44 4.65 -3.17 -11.29
CA ARG A 44 5.90 -2.87 -10.62
C ARG A 44 6.86 -4.01 -10.90
N ASP A 45 7.99 -3.71 -11.52
CA ASP A 45 9.08 -4.65 -11.67
C ASP A 45 10.25 -4.19 -10.80
N ASP A 46 10.71 -5.10 -9.96
CA ASP A 46 11.80 -4.91 -9.03
C ASP A 46 13.02 -5.70 -9.51
N LEU A 47 14.10 -4.98 -9.82
CA LEU A 47 15.40 -5.56 -10.14
C LEU A 47 16.28 -5.56 -8.89
N ASP A 48 16.71 -6.74 -8.48
CA ASP A 48 17.58 -6.96 -7.33
C ASP A 48 18.94 -7.46 -7.81
N PHE A 49 19.96 -6.62 -7.63
CA PHE A 49 21.33 -6.85 -8.09
C PHE A 49 22.23 -7.29 -6.93
N GLY A 50 23.27 -8.06 -7.26
CA GLY A 50 24.27 -8.49 -6.28
C GLY A 50 23.79 -9.64 -5.38
N GLN A 51 22.86 -10.44 -5.89
CA GLN A 51 22.54 -11.74 -5.32
C GLN A 51 23.39 -12.83 -5.99
N PHE A 52 23.48 -13.96 -5.31
CA PHE A 52 24.21 -15.13 -5.79
C PHE A 52 23.26 -16.29 -6.06
N PHE A 53 23.46 -16.96 -7.19
CA PHE A 53 22.75 -18.16 -7.56
C PHE A 53 23.40 -19.37 -6.87
N GLY A 54 22.66 -19.98 -5.95
CA GLY A 54 23.08 -21.10 -5.11
C GLY A 54 23.69 -22.28 -5.88
N PRO A 55 23.07 -22.78 -6.97
CA PRO A 55 23.65 -23.85 -7.77
C PRO A 55 24.99 -23.50 -8.42
N ALA A 56 25.15 -22.28 -8.95
CA ALA A 56 26.44 -21.84 -9.49
C ALA A 56 27.48 -21.67 -8.37
N LEU A 57 27.09 -21.07 -7.25
CA LEU A 57 27.97 -20.92 -6.08
C LEU A 57 28.41 -22.27 -5.51
N ALA A 58 27.53 -23.27 -5.48
CA ALA A 58 27.86 -24.63 -5.05
C ALA A 58 28.87 -25.31 -5.99
N ASN A 59 28.71 -25.15 -7.31
CA ASN A 59 29.69 -25.64 -8.28
C ASN A 59 31.04 -24.93 -8.13
N ALA A 60 31.03 -23.61 -7.93
CA ALA A 60 32.23 -22.79 -7.82
C ALA A 60 33.05 -23.06 -6.54
N MET A 61 32.36 -23.33 -5.42
CA MET A 61 32.99 -23.71 -4.14
C MET A 61 33.22 -25.22 -4.00
N GLY A 62 32.82 -25.99 -5.01
CA GLY A 62 32.96 -27.45 -5.05
C GLY A 62 34.41 -27.89 -5.29
N PRO A 63 34.62 -29.20 -5.55
CA PRO A 63 35.94 -29.75 -5.85
C PRO A 63 36.57 -29.00 -7.03
N SER A 64 37.73 -28.39 -6.79
CA SER A 64 38.47 -27.65 -7.81
C SER A 64 39.92 -28.14 -7.82
N ALA A 65 40.43 -28.48 -9.00
CA ALA A 65 41.77 -29.01 -9.17
C ALA A 65 42.30 -28.68 -10.57
N ASP A 66 43.62 -28.74 -10.75
CA ASP A 66 44.27 -28.69 -12.06
C ASP A 66 44.64 -30.14 -12.44
N LEU A 67 43.70 -30.86 -13.06
CA LEU A 67 43.90 -32.26 -13.46
C LEU A 67 44.58 -32.38 -14.84
N ASN A 68 44.59 -31.31 -15.62
CA ASN A 68 45.15 -31.27 -16.97
C ASN A 68 46.62 -30.78 -16.98
N GLY A 69 47.09 -30.18 -15.88
CA GLY A 69 48.46 -29.70 -15.66
C GLY A 69 48.78 -28.36 -16.33
N ASP A 70 47.78 -27.55 -16.67
CA ASP A 70 47.95 -26.27 -17.37
C ASP A 70 48.22 -25.07 -16.43
N GLY A 71 48.15 -25.29 -15.12
CA GLY A 71 48.38 -24.29 -14.09
C GLY A 71 47.13 -23.50 -13.69
N THR A 72 45.96 -23.81 -14.26
CA THR A 72 44.67 -23.19 -13.94
C THR A 72 43.70 -24.22 -13.34
N PRO A 73 43.26 -24.04 -12.08
CA PRO A 73 42.25 -24.92 -11.49
C PRO A 73 40.91 -24.83 -12.24
N GLU A 74 40.24 -25.97 -12.40
CA GLU A 74 38.88 -26.07 -12.96
C GLU A 74 37.95 -26.72 -11.93
N CYS A 75 36.64 -26.47 -12.04
CA CYS A 75 35.66 -27.11 -11.17
C CYS A 75 35.29 -28.52 -11.69
N TYR A 76 35.17 -29.49 -10.79
CA TYR A 76 34.81 -30.87 -11.09
C TYR A 76 33.63 -31.32 -10.21
N GLN A 77 32.76 -32.18 -10.74
CA GLN A 77 31.78 -32.89 -9.92
C GLN A 77 32.46 -33.95 -9.04
N ASP A 78 33.51 -34.60 -9.57
CA ASP A 78 34.37 -35.54 -8.85
C ASP A 78 35.84 -35.30 -9.21
N VAL A 79 36.67 -34.93 -8.23
CA VAL A 79 38.10 -34.66 -8.41
C VAL A 79 38.91 -35.89 -8.86
N ASN A 80 38.33 -37.09 -8.76
CA ASN A 80 38.98 -38.33 -9.20
C ASN A 80 38.65 -38.69 -10.66
N ASP A 81 37.74 -37.96 -11.31
CA ASP A 81 37.32 -38.19 -12.69
C ASP A 81 37.54 -36.92 -13.54
N PRO A 82 38.61 -36.88 -14.37
CA PRO A 82 38.87 -35.77 -15.27
C PRO A 82 37.75 -35.49 -16.28
N SER A 83 36.85 -36.46 -16.54
CA SER A 83 35.70 -36.25 -17.43
C SER A 83 34.53 -35.53 -16.76
N SER A 84 34.59 -35.32 -15.45
CA SER A 84 33.53 -34.69 -14.64
C SER A 84 33.64 -33.16 -14.55
N VAL A 85 34.44 -32.55 -15.43
CA VAL A 85 34.64 -31.09 -15.48
C VAL A 85 33.33 -30.35 -15.70
N ILE A 86 33.10 -29.31 -14.91
CA ILE A 86 31.93 -28.45 -15.04
C ILE A 86 32.28 -27.34 -16.04
N SER A 87 31.88 -27.54 -17.30
CA SER A 87 32.14 -26.59 -18.37
C SER A 87 31.65 -25.18 -18.00
N GLY A 88 32.54 -24.18 -18.10
CA GLY A 88 32.23 -22.78 -17.83
C GLY A 88 32.16 -22.41 -16.34
N CYS A 89 32.48 -23.33 -15.43
CA CYS A 89 32.60 -23.00 -14.02
C CYS A 89 33.90 -22.24 -13.73
N VAL A 90 33.79 -21.18 -12.92
CA VAL A 90 34.94 -20.42 -12.42
C VAL A 90 35.12 -20.77 -10.94
N PRO A 91 36.23 -21.43 -10.54
CA PRO A 91 36.45 -21.77 -9.13
C PRO A 91 36.45 -20.54 -8.23
N PHE A 92 35.69 -20.61 -7.14
CA PHE A 92 35.51 -19.48 -6.21
C PHE A 92 36.29 -19.73 -4.91
N ASN A 93 37.42 -19.02 -4.73
CA ASN A 93 38.24 -19.14 -3.53
C ASN A 93 38.17 -17.89 -2.64
N PHE A 94 37.26 -17.92 -1.66
CA PHE A 94 37.11 -16.86 -0.67
C PHE A 94 38.17 -16.88 0.46
N PHE A 95 39.00 -17.93 0.54
CA PHE A 95 40.06 -18.07 1.53
C PHE A 95 41.45 -17.63 1.03
N GLY A 96 41.58 -17.26 -0.25
CA GLY A 96 42.87 -16.92 -0.87
C GLY A 96 43.49 -15.59 -0.40
N GLY A 97 42.86 -14.90 0.55
CA GLY A 97 43.33 -13.62 1.08
C GLY A 97 42.86 -12.41 0.25
N PRO A 98 43.42 -11.22 0.50
CA PRO A 98 43.07 -10.02 -0.24
C PRO A 98 43.28 -10.21 -1.75
N TYR A 99 42.30 -9.80 -2.56
CA TYR A 99 42.33 -9.87 -4.03
C TYR A 99 42.22 -11.28 -4.64
N SER A 100 41.89 -12.32 -3.86
CA SER A 100 41.68 -13.67 -4.42
C SER A 100 40.37 -13.82 -5.19
N VAL A 101 39.37 -12.97 -4.91
CA VAL A 101 38.07 -12.96 -5.59
C VAL A 101 38.14 -12.01 -6.78
N THR A 102 38.03 -12.55 -7.99
CA THR A 102 38.04 -11.81 -9.26
C THR A 102 36.61 -11.44 -9.71
N GLN A 103 36.48 -10.56 -10.69
CA GLN A 103 35.17 -10.22 -11.26
C GLN A 103 34.54 -11.44 -11.97
N ASP A 104 35.32 -12.24 -12.69
CA ASP A 104 34.82 -13.46 -13.35
C ASP A 104 34.22 -14.47 -12.35
N MET A 105 34.80 -14.58 -11.15
CA MET A 105 34.24 -15.41 -10.08
C MET A 105 32.89 -14.89 -9.60
N ILE A 106 32.75 -13.56 -9.49
CA ILE A 106 31.53 -12.90 -9.06
C ILE A 106 30.46 -12.99 -10.16
N ASP A 107 30.82 -12.80 -11.42
CA ASP A 107 29.90 -12.86 -12.57
C ASP A 107 29.38 -14.29 -12.77
N TYR A 108 30.19 -15.32 -12.49
CA TYR A 108 29.76 -16.72 -12.55
C TYR A 108 28.70 -17.06 -11.51
N VAL A 109 28.88 -16.60 -10.27
CA VAL A 109 27.95 -16.90 -9.16
C VAL A 109 26.84 -15.86 -9.02
N GLY A 110 26.97 -14.71 -9.66
CA GLY A 110 26.05 -13.59 -9.61
C GLY A 110 24.77 -13.83 -10.41
N ILE A 111 23.66 -13.29 -9.93
CA ILE A 111 22.39 -13.29 -10.63
C ILE A 111 21.63 -12.00 -10.34
N ASP A 112 21.02 -11.47 -11.40
CA ASP A 112 20.07 -10.37 -11.30
C ASP A 112 18.66 -10.98 -11.21
N LEU A 113 17.91 -10.59 -10.19
CA LEU A 113 16.59 -11.14 -9.93
C LEU A 113 15.50 -10.15 -10.30
N VAL A 114 14.42 -10.65 -10.89
CA VAL A 114 13.29 -9.83 -11.28
C VAL A 114 12.01 -10.31 -10.58
N ASP A 115 11.45 -9.47 -9.72
CA ASP A 115 10.13 -9.70 -9.15
C ASP A 115 9.10 -8.81 -9.86
N SER A 116 7.96 -9.37 -10.26
CA SER A 116 6.87 -8.61 -10.88
C SER A 116 5.64 -8.58 -9.99
N ILE A 117 5.18 -7.38 -9.65
CA ILE A 117 4.01 -7.13 -8.81
C ILE A 117 2.99 -6.34 -9.63
N ASN A 118 1.80 -6.91 -9.80
CA ASN A 118 0.69 -6.28 -10.50
C ASN A 118 -0.45 -6.03 -9.53
N SER A 119 -1.02 -4.83 -9.58
CA SER A 119 -2.19 -4.43 -8.81
C SER A 119 -3.24 -3.82 -9.73
N GLU A 120 -4.49 -4.18 -9.51
CA GLU A 120 -5.64 -3.67 -10.26
C GLU A 120 -6.68 -3.13 -9.28
N LEU A 121 -7.31 -2.03 -9.66
CA LEU A 121 -8.39 -1.38 -8.94
C LEU A 121 -9.55 -1.22 -9.91
N ASP A 122 -10.72 -1.70 -9.53
CA ASP A 122 -11.98 -1.41 -10.21
C ASP A 122 -12.97 -0.91 -9.17
N GLN A 123 -13.48 0.30 -9.36
CA GLN A 123 -14.34 0.95 -8.40
C GLN A 123 -15.45 1.70 -9.13
N TYR A 124 -16.69 1.53 -8.68
CA TYR A 124 -17.80 2.35 -9.13
C TYR A 124 -18.74 2.64 -7.98
N GLY A 125 -19.46 3.75 -8.11
CA GLY A 125 -20.43 4.12 -7.11
C GLY A 125 -21.45 5.11 -7.61
N LEU A 126 -22.46 5.28 -6.77
CA LEU A 126 -23.57 6.20 -6.94
C LEU A 126 -23.78 6.94 -5.63
N ASP A 127 -23.83 8.25 -5.68
CA ASP A 127 -24.11 9.09 -4.54
C ASP A 127 -25.33 9.97 -4.84
N PHE A 128 -26.14 10.17 -3.81
CA PHE A 128 -27.30 11.04 -3.85
C PHE A 128 -27.27 11.93 -2.62
N ALA A 129 -27.51 13.22 -2.81
CA ALA A 129 -27.57 14.16 -1.71
C ALA A 129 -28.68 15.18 -1.93
N GLY A 130 -29.26 15.65 -0.83
CA GLY A 130 -30.29 16.66 -0.86
C GLY A 130 -30.60 17.20 0.53
N SER A 131 -31.71 17.92 0.61
CA SER A 131 -32.22 18.46 1.86
C SER A 131 -33.68 18.04 2.07
N PHE A 132 -34.13 18.10 3.32
CA PHE A 132 -35.52 17.86 3.71
C PHE A 132 -36.22 19.16 4.12
N TRP A 133 -36.67 19.26 5.37
CA TRP A 133 -37.33 20.43 5.92
C TRP A 133 -36.32 21.36 6.60
N GLY A 134 -36.72 22.63 6.73
CA GLY A 134 -35.97 23.63 7.50
C GLY A 134 -35.99 23.35 8.99
N LEU A 135 -34.82 23.34 9.60
CA LEU A 135 -34.60 23.49 11.03
C LEU A 135 -34.27 24.97 11.34
N PRO A 136 -34.29 25.40 12.62
CA PRO A 136 -33.99 26.77 12.98
C PRO A 136 -32.64 27.29 12.45
N GLY A 137 -31.63 26.43 12.30
CA GLY A 137 -30.30 26.81 11.78
C GLY A 137 -30.09 26.59 10.27
N GLY A 138 -31.09 26.12 9.53
CA GLY A 138 -30.95 25.75 8.12
C GLY A 138 -31.62 24.43 7.77
N GLU A 139 -31.51 23.99 6.52
CA GLU A 139 -32.15 22.76 6.08
C GLU A 139 -31.44 21.50 6.61
N LEU A 140 -32.22 20.49 6.96
CA LEU A 140 -31.68 19.16 7.28
C LEU A 140 -31.13 18.53 6.00
N GLY A 141 -29.82 18.44 5.90
CA GLY A 141 -29.11 17.81 4.78
C GLY A 141 -28.98 16.30 4.96
N TRP A 142 -28.97 15.57 3.86
CA TRP A 142 -28.73 14.14 3.83
C TRP A 142 -27.89 13.74 2.62
N ALA A 143 -27.14 12.66 2.76
CA ALA A 143 -26.42 12.01 1.68
C ALA A 143 -26.54 10.50 1.84
N ILE A 144 -26.76 9.78 0.75
CA ILE A 144 -26.66 8.32 0.71
C ILE A 144 -25.81 7.91 -0.47
N GLY A 145 -25.16 6.78 -0.37
CA GLY A 145 -24.42 6.26 -1.51
C GLY A 145 -24.15 4.78 -1.43
N TYR A 146 -23.78 4.24 -2.58
CA TYR A 146 -23.32 2.88 -2.75
C TYR A 146 -22.00 2.90 -3.50
N GLU A 147 -21.08 2.07 -3.06
CA GLU A 147 -19.76 1.90 -3.67
C GLU A 147 -19.44 0.41 -3.77
N HIS A 148 -19.01 -0.01 -4.95
CA HIS A 148 -18.35 -1.29 -5.16
C HIS A 148 -16.87 -1.04 -5.45
N ARG A 149 -15.99 -1.82 -4.82
CA ARG A 149 -14.55 -1.74 -5.05
C ARG A 149 -13.92 -3.13 -5.04
N GLU A 150 -13.21 -3.46 -6.10
CA GLU A 150 -12.36 -4.64 -6.22
C GLU A 150 -10.89 -4.22 -6.33
N GLU A 151 -10.06 -4.78 -5.45
CA GLU A 151 -8.61 -4.60 -5.46
C GLU A 151 -7.93 -5.95 -5.66
N GLY A 152 -7.23 -6.11 -6.78
CA GLY A 152 -6.42 -7.28 -7.10
C GLY A 152 -4.94 -7.03 -6.84
N LEU A 153 -4.24 -8.06 -6.37
CA LEU A 153 -2.78 -8.08 -6.25
C LEU A 153 -2.24 -9.44 -6.70
N THR A 154 -1.28 -9.40 -7.62
CA THR A 154 -0.46 -10.55 -8.02
C THR A 154 0.99 -10.22 -7.75
N ASN A 155 1.65 -11.02 -6.93
CA ASN A 155 3.09 -10.98 -6.70
C ASN A 155 3.71 -12.24 -7.34
N ASN A 156 4.61 -12.04 -8.28
CA ASN A 156 5.34 -13.10 -8.98
C ASN A 156 6.85 -12.88 -8.79
N PRO A 157 7.44 -13.42 -7.72
CA PRO A 157 8.88 -13.38 -7.49
C PRO A 157 9.65 -14.12 -8.58
N ASP A 158 10.95 -13.82 -8.72
CA ASP A 158 11.85 -14.53 -9.64
C ASP A 158 11.78 -16.06 -9.45
N ALA A 159 11.85 -16.83 -10.54
CA ALA A 159 11.77 -18.29 -10.49
C ALA A 159 12.83 -18.92 -9.58
N THR A 160 14.02 -18.32 -9.49
CA THR A 160 15.09 -18.80 -8.61
C THR A 160 14.82 -18.47 -7.14
N LYS A 161 14.11 -17.38 -6.83
CA LYS A 161 13.57 -17.11 -5.48
C LYS A 161 12.46 -18.09 -5.10
N GLN A 162 11.60 -18.48 -6.04
CA GLN A 162 10.54 -19.47 -5.78
C GLN A 162 11.10 -20.87 -5.50
N LYS A 163 12.27 -21.19 -6.04
CA LYS A 163 12.97 -22.46 -5.82
C LYS A 163 13.94 -22.46 -4.64
N ASP A 164 14.07 -21.33 -3.93
CA ASP A 164 15.05 -21.16 -2.85
C ASP A 164 16.50 -21.35 -3.33
N GLU A 165 16.80 -20.97 -4.57
CA GLU A 165 18.10 -21.17 -5.24
C GLU A 165 18.98 -19.92 -5.23
N VAL A 166 18.67 -18.90 -4.42
CA VAL A 166 19.41 -17.64 -4.40
C VAL A 166 19.77 -17.21 -2.99
N THR A 167 20.84 -16.44 -2.88
CA THR A 167 21.09 -15.68 -1.66
C THR A 167 20.13 -14.49 -1.63
N GLY A 168 19.46 -14.26 -0.50
CA GLY A 168 18.47 -13.20 -0.36
C GLY A 168 17.12 -13.71 0.13
N ASN A 169 16.07 -12.92 -0.10
CA ASN A 169 14.71 -13.28 0.31
C ASN A 169 14.06 -14.18 -0.74
N THR A 170 13.48 -15.29 -0.29
CA THR A 170 12.85 -16.31 -1.13
C THR A 170 11.38 -16.46 -0.75
N GLY A 171 10.57 -16.98 -1.66
CA GLY A 171 9.13 -17.07 -1.44
C GLY A 171 8.35 -17.44 -2.70
N LEU A 172 7.14 -17.96 -2.48
CA LEU A 172 6.22 -18.33 -3.56
C LEU A 172 5.45 -17.13 -4.08
N GLY A 173 5.06 -17.20 -5.35
CA GLY A 173 4.09 -16.27 -5.93
C GLY A 173 2.76 -16.30 -5.16
N THR A 174 2.12 -15.14 -5.05
CA THR A 174 0.84 -15.00 -4.35
C THR A 174 -0.10 -14.17 -5.20
N THR A 175 -1.35 -14.63 -5.34
CA THR A 175 -2.41 -13.88 -6.02
C THR A 175 -3.61 -13.81 -5.09
N GLY A 176 -4.22 -12.65 -5.00
CA GLY A 176 -5.43 -12.44 -4.23
C GLY A 176 -6.20 -11.23 -4.71
N SER A 177 -7.50 -11.20 -4.41
CA SER A 177 -8.31 -10.02 -4.57
C SER A 177 -9.23 -9.83 -3.37
N ILE A 178 -9.57 -8.57 -3.12
CA ILE A 178 -10.51 -8.15 -2.08
C ILE A 178 -11.63 -7.38 -2.76
N LYS A 179 -12.88 -7.77 -2.49
CA LYS A 179 -14.07 -7.07 -2.94
C LYS A 179 -14.77 -6.44 -1.75
N VAL A 180 -15.22 -5.21 -1.92
CA VAL A 180 -15.91 -4.44 -0.89
C VAL A 180 -17.16 -3.82 -1.50
N ASP A 181 -18.31 -4.17 -0.96
CA ASP A 181 -19.57 -3.50 -1.22
C ASP A 181 -19.90 -2.61 -0.02
N SER A 182 -20.06 -1.32 -0.26
CA SER A 182 -20.32 -0.32 0.78
C SER A 182 -21.63 0.40 0.50
N PHE A 183 -22.44 0.56 1.55
CA PHE A 183 -23.62 1.41 1.54
C PHE A 183 -23.51 2.40 2.68
N TYR A 184 -23.79 3.68 2.45
CA TYR A 184 -23.73 4.68 3.52
C TYR A 184 -24.90 5.64 3.49
N VAL A 185 -25.19 6.18 4.66
CA VAL A 185 -26.18 7.22 4.90
C VAL A 185 -25.59 8.22 5.89
N GLU A 186 -25.60 9.49 5.54
CA GLU A 186 -25.20 10.59 6.40
C GLU A 186 -26.31 11.65 6.49
N LEU A 187 -26.42 12.27 7.65
CA LEU A 187 -27.37 13.32 7.99
C LEU A 187 -26.61 14.47 8.64
N LEU A 188 -26.98 15.69 8.26
CA LEU A 188 -26.45 16.93 8.80
C LEU A 188 -27.64 17.80 9.22
N ALA A 189 -27.78 18.04 10.52
CA ALA A 189 -28.90 18.75 11.12
C ALA A 189 -28.45 20.07 11.76
N PRO A 190 -28.69 21.22 11.11
CA PRO A 190 -28.51 22.55 11.69
C PRO A 190 -29.62 22.85 12.72
N VAL A 191 -29.52 22.31 13.92
CA VAL A 191 -30.56 22.41 14.95
C VAL A 191 -30.83 23.86 15.36
N LEU A 192 -29.78 24.68 15.43
CA LEU A 192 -29.82 26.13 15.68
C LEU A 192 -28.80 26.84 14.77
N ASP A 193 -28.91 28.17 14.63
CA ASP A 193 -27.96 28.98 13.83
C ASP A 193 -26.48 28.78 14.21
N ASN A 194 -26.23 28.36 15.46
CA ASN A 194 -24.91 28.15 15.99
C ASN A 194 -24.66 26.71 16.47
N PHE A 195 -25.59 25.78 16.24
CA PHE A 195 -25.47 24.40 16.72
C PHE A 195 -25.93 23.39 15.67
N GLU A 196 -25.02 22.48 15.31
CA GLU A 196 -25.22 21.46 14.28
C GLU A 196 -24.90 20.06 14.84
N VAL A 197 -25.66 19.07 14.40
CA VAL A 197 -25.43 17.65 14.70
C VAL A 197 -25.30 16.87 13.39
N SER A 198 -24.29 16.00 13.30
CA SER A 198 -24.08 15.09 12.18
C SER A 198 -24.24 13.64 12.63
N LEU A 199 -24.89 12.80 11.84
CA LEU A 199 -24.98 11.36 12.05
C LEU A 199 -24.62 10.65 10.75
N GLY A 200 -23.82 9.59 10.84
CA GLY A 200 -23.43 8.77 9.71
C GLY A 200 -23.50 7.30 10.06
N TRP A 201 -23.91 6.48 9.10
CA TRP A 201 -23.87 5.03 9.17
C TRP A 201 -23.36 4.50 7.83
N ARG A 202 -22.44 3.55 7.87
CA ARG A 202 -21.90 2.86 6.71
C ARG A 202 -21.87 1.36 6.99
N TYR A 203 -22.46 0.60 6.08
CA TYR A 203 -22.36 -0.86 6.02
C TYR A 203 -21.31 -1.22 4.99
N GLU A 204 -20.40 -2.13 5.33
CA GLU A 204 -19.37 -2.64 4.42
C GLU A 204 -19.40 -4.16 4.45
N ASP A 205 -19.47 -4.80 3.29
CA ASP A 205 -19.33 -6.25 3.14
C ASP A 205 -18.01 -6.57 2.42
N PHE A 206 -17.11 -7.24 3.14
CA PHE A 206 -15.80 -7.63 2.63
C PHE A 206 -15.79 -9.11 2.28
N SER A 207 -15.28 -9.44 1.09
CA SER A 207 -15.14 -10.83 0.64
C SER A 207 -14.20 -11.68 1.51
N THR A 208 -13.35 -11.06 2.34
CA THR A 208 -12.32 -11.73 3.14
C THR A 208 -12.74 -12.02 4.57
N TYR A 209 -13.39 -11.07 5.26
CA TYR A 209 -13.68 -11.16 6.69
C TYR A 209 -15.15 -10.86 7.04
N GLY A 210 -16.02 -10.76 6.04
CA GLY A 210 -17.45 -10.55 6.19
C GLY A 210 -17.82 -9.08 6.35
N SER A 211 -18.98 -8.84 6.96
CA SER A 211 -19.57 -7.49 7.03
C SER A 211 -19.29 -6.75 8.34
N ASN A 212 -19.29 -5.43 8.25
CA ASN A 212 -19.08 -4.52 9.37
C ASN A 212 -20.00 -3.29 9.26
N ASP A 213 -20.44 -2.79 10.41
CA ASP A 213 -21.21 -1.56 10.55
C ASP A 213 -20.38 -0.48 11.23
N VAL A 214 -20.24 0.66 10.56
CA VAL A 214 -19.55 1.84 11.04
C VAL A 214 -20.57 2.91 11.35
N PHE A 215 -20.49 3.48 12.55
CA PHE A 215 -21.35 4.59 12.97
C PHE A 215 -20.50 5.81 13.29
N LYS A 216 -20.99 6.99 12.92
CA LYS A 216 -20.36 8.28 13.21
C LYS A 216 -21.41 9.21 13.78
N ILE A 217 -21.09 9.88 14.87
CA ILE A 217 -21.89 10.97 15.42
C ILE A 217 -20.99 12.17 15.65
N GLY A 218 -21.50 13.36 15.39
CA GLY A 218 -20.78 14.61 15.58
C GLY A 218 -21.71 15.71 16.04
N ALA A 219 -21.16 16.65 16.78
CA ALA A 219 -21.84 17.88 17.14
C ALA A 219 -20.84 19.04 17.04
N ARG A 220 -21.30 20.16 16.51
CA ARG A 220 -20.55 21.39 16.41
C ARG A 220 -21.36 22.50 17.06
N TRP A 221 -20.71 23.26 17.94
CA TRP A 221 -21.27 24.42 18.60
C TRP A 221 -20.38 25.63 18.40
N ASP A 222 -20.88 26.62 17.67
CA ASP A 222 -20.27 27.93 17.54
C ASP A 222 -20.72 28.79 18.74
N ILE A 223 -19.82 28.97 19.72
CA ILE A 223 -20.12 29.69 20.97
C ILE A 223 -20.10 31.19 20.70
N THR A 224 -19.15 31.64 19.89
CA THR A 224 -19.05 33.00 19.35
C THR A 224 -18.57 32.92 17.90
N ASP A 225 -18.61 34.05 17.17
CA ASP A 225 -18.11 34.13 15.79
C ASP A 225 -16.62 33.72 15.66
N ASP A 226 -15.86 33.79 16.76
CA ASP A 226 -14.43 33.47 16.83
C ASP A 226 -14.11 32.14 17.54
N LEU A 227 -15.10 31.47 18.14
CA LEU A 227 -14.87 30.28 18.97
C LEU A 227 -15.91 29.20 18.68
N ALA A 228 -15.42 28.04 18.24
CA ALA A 228 -16.23 26.85 17.99
C ALA A 228 -15.66 25.65 18.76
N CYS A 229 -16.54 24.88 19.37
CA CYS A 229 -16.21 23.56 19.89
C CYS A 229 -16.91 22.49 19.05
N ALA A 230 -16.18 21.42 18.73
CA ALA A 230 -16.72 20.27 18.01
C ALA A 230 -16.35 18.97 18.74
N ALA A 231 -17.29 18.04 18.74
CA ALA A 231 -17.10 16.71 19.28
C ALA A 231 -17.53 15.70 18.22
N HIS A 232 -16.72 14.66 18.01
CA HIS A 232 -17.05 13.59 17.08
C HIS A 232 -16.71 12.24 17.72
N GLY A 233 -17.60 11.28 17.56
CA GLY A 233 -17.39 9.88 17.92
C GLY A 233 -17.59 9.02 16.69
N ALA A 234 -16.64 8.12 16.42
CA ALA A 234 -16.80 7.08 15.42
C ALA A 234 -16.67 5.72 16.09
N ARG A 235 -17.61 4.84 15.80
CA ARG A 235 -17.55 3.43 16.17
C ARG A 235 -17.13 2.64 14.94
N PHE A 236 -15.85 2.29 14.90
CA PHE A 236 -15.38 1.09 14.24
C PHE A 236 -15.45 -0.07 15.25
N SER A 237 -15.17 -1.30 14.82
CA SER A 237 -15.01 -2.45 15.73
C SER A 237 -13.95 -2.23 16.83
N GLU A 238 -13.16 -1.16 16.74
CA GLU A 238 -12.35 -0.57 17.82
C GLU A 238 -12.72 0.93 17.96
N LEU A 239 -13.08 1.37 19.17
CA LEU A 239 -13.54 2.74 19.45
C LEU A 239 -12.37 3.74 19.45
N GLN A 240 -12.49 4.82 18.69
CA GLN A 240 -11.68 6.04 18.86
C GLN A 240 -12.60 7.26 19.02
N GLU A 241 -12.46 7.96 20.14
CA GLU A 241 -13.17 9.21 20.43
C GLU A 241 -12.19 10.39 20.35
N PHE A 242 -12.54 11.46 19.63
CA PHE A 242 -11.73 12.67 19.53
C PHE A 242 -12.59 13.92 19.78
N MET A 243 -12.19 14.75 20.75
CA MET A 243 -12.77 16.08 20.98
C MET A 243 -11.75 17.16 20.60
N THR A 244 -12.18 18.16 19.83
CA THR A 244 -11.33 19.30 19.44
C THR A 244 -12.11 20.61 19.59
N CYS A 245 -11.56 21.58 20.33
CA CYS A 245 -12.11 22.94 20.40
C CYS A 245 -11.06 23.93 19.92
N SER A 246 -11.45 24.90 19.09
CA SER A 246 -10.52 25.81 18.41
C SER A 246 -11.02 27.24 18.33
N ARG A 247 -10.09 28.19 18.25
CA ARG A 247 -10.36 29.63 18.19
C ARG A 247 -9.89 30.15 16.82
N GLY A 248 -10.82 30.68 16.02
CA GLY A 248 -10.56 31.22 14.69
C GLY A 248 -11.03 30.33 13.52
N ARG A 249 -11.57 31.00 12.49
CA ARG A 249 -12.24 30.43 11.31
C ARG A 249 -11.27 29.79 10.32
N LEU A 250 -10.86 28.54 10.57
CA LEU A 250 -10.73 27.44 9.60
C LEU A 250 -10.11 26.24 10.32
N ILE A 251 -10.90 25.19 10.56
CA ILE A 251 -10.38 23.84 10.74
C ILE A 251 -11.11 22.97 9.72
N LEU A 252 -10.45 22.72 8.59
CA LEU A 252 -10.72 21.55 7.77
C LEU A 252 -10.07 20.36 8.50
N SER A 253 -10.68 19.91 9.59
CA SER A 253 -10.49 18.55 10.11
C SER A 253 -11.57 17.68 9.50
N GLN A 254 -11.68 17.73 8.17
CA GLN A 254 -12.14 16.56 7.46
C GLN A 254 -11.00 15.56 7.62
N PRO A 255 -11.18 14.35 8.17
CA PRO A 255 -10.40 13.24 7.67
C PRO A 255 -10.75 13.18 6.18
N ILE A 256 -9.92 13.84 5.37
CA ILE A 256 -9.92 13.61 3.94
C ILE A 256 -9.68 12.10 3.82
N TRP A 257 -10.64 11.39 3.24
CA TRP A 257 -10.59 9.95 3.05
C TRP A 257 -9.46 9.65 2.05
N ILE A 258 -8.22 9.60 2.55
CA ILE A 258 -7.08 9.06 1.82
C ILE A 258 -7.10 7.55 2.09
N PRO A 259 -7.24 6.69 1.07
CA PRO A 259 -7.11 5.26 1.26
C PRO A 259 -5.74 4.97 1.87
N ALA A 260 -5.75 4.22 2.97
CA ALA A 260 -4.54 3.78 3.64
C ALA A 260 -3.63 3.07 2.63
N ARG A 261 -2.44 3.63 2.38
CA ARG A 261 -1.35 2.86 1.77
C ARG A 261 -1.04 1.72 2.73
N THR A 262 -1.21 0.51 2.25
CA THR A 262 -0.76 -0.72 2.90
C THR A 262 0.72 -0.61 3.25
N GLY A 263 1.00 -0.69 4.55
CA GLY A 263 2.34 -0.59 5.11
C GLY A 263 2.27 -0.45 6.62
N GLN A 264 2.00 -1.55 7.32
CA GLN A 264 2.10 -1.61 8.77
C GLN A 264 3.51 -1.19 9.23
N LEU A 265 3.60 -0.05 9.89
CA LEU A 265 4.54 0.14 10.99
C LEU A 265 3.75 0.68 12.18
N ARG A 266 3.77 -0.09 13.27
CA ARG A 266 3.30 0.33 14.59
C ARG A 266 3.85 1.72 14.90
N GLN A 267 2.98 2.73 14.98
CA GLN A 267 3.26 3.94 15.75
C GLN A 267 2.28 3.97 16.93
N THR A 268 2.76 3.45 18.06
CA THR A 268 2.38 4.00 19.36
C THR A 268 2.78 5.48 19.37
N GLY A 269 1.80 6.37 19.20
CA GLY A 269 1.99 7.82 19.25
C GLY A 269 0.89 8.46 20.07
N TYR A 270 1.17 8.70 21.34
CA TYR A 270 0.40 9.64 22.17
C TYR A 270 0.42 11.01 21.49
N CYS A 271 -0.74 11.54 21.09
CA CYS A 271 -0.87 12.97 20.77
C CYS A 271 -1.51 13.68 21.97
N SER A 272 -0.72 13.89 23.03
CA SER A 272 -0.98 14.99 23.97
C SER A 272 -0.38 16.26 23.38
N GLY A 273 -1.19 17.05 22.69
CA GLY A 273 -0.75 18.29 22.06
C GLY A 273 -1.80 19.39 22.22
N VAL A 274 -1.68 20.18 23.27
CA VAL A 274 -2.35 21.48 23.40
C VAL A 274 -1.85 22.36 22.26
N CYS A 275 -2.69 22.62 21.25
CA CYS A 275 -2.38 23.57 20.20
C CYS A 275 -2.64 24.99 20.74
N ALA A 276 -1.66 25.52 21.49
CA ALA A 276 -1.62 26.91 21.89
C ALA A 276 -0.74 27.68 20.90
N THR A 277 -1.36 28.46 20.00
CA THR A 277 -0.62 29.48 19.24
C THR A 277 -0.77 30.82 19.97
N VAL A 278 0.29 31.23 20.66
CA VAL A 278 0.45 32.56 21.24
C VAL A 278 0.74 33.54 20.10
N ARG A 279 -0.07 34.59 19.93
CA ARG A 279 0.35 35.79 19.21
C ARG A 279 0.97 36.76 20.22
N ALA A 280 2.28 36.95 20.11
CA ALA A 280 2.91 38.15 20.66
C ALA A 280 2.46 39.37 19.85
N ALA A 281 2.40 40.51 20.54
CA ALA A 281 1.90 41.81 20.08
C ALA A 281 2.44 42.26 18.72
#